data_AF-A0A9J6H2L5-F1
#
_entry.id   AF-A0A9J6H2L5-F1
#
_cell.length_a   1.000
_cell.length_b   1.000
_cell.length_c   1.000
_cell.angle_alpha   90.00
_cell.angle_beta   90.00
_cell.angle_gamma   90.00
#
_symmetry.space_group_name_H-M   'P 1'
#
loop_
_entity.id
_entity.type
_entity.pdbx_description
1 polymer ?
#
loop_
_entity_poly.entity_id
_entity_poly.type
_entity_poly.pdbx_seq_one_letter_code
_entity_poly.pdbx_strand_id
1 'polypeptide(L)'
;MVALESGVCVCLAGWNGPDCTFPDAVWDTHIFHVWYAAGLIKRRARPRTVINGLILDHQLDLLEIRVKELGDAVDCYIIVESNYTYFGTASRSICRQPYMQGFLREYAHKIIPLAVTVFDYGDANPWAPAKNLRSYLWQECQKQLNGLQEDDIIVMTDVDQIPSRDVLLFLKHHDGYGEPVSFNLRSFLYGFFWESKRPTRMRGACTVEFLRNGYNNDTSLLHNVHTYFVTPLSRYTGTVNREWTITGSAPRYSGWLCSWCYDAHGIQVRR
;
A
#
# COMPACT_ATOMS: atom_id res chain seq x y z
N MET A 1 0.55 -21.10 -7.15
CA MET A 1 -0.75 -20.69 -7.72
C MET A 1 -1.47 -21.85 -8.43
N VAL A 2 -0.77 -22.90 -8.89
CA VAL A 2 -1.37 -24.06 -9.58
C VAL A 2 -1.13 -25.34 -8.77
N ALA A 3 -2.09 -26.24 -8.76
CA ALA A 3 -1.97 -27.63 -8.30
C ALA A 3 -2.27 -28.60 -9.45
N LEU A 4 -1.78 -29.84 -9.32
CA LEU A 4 -2.10 -30.92 -10.26
C LEU A 4 -3.17 -31.82 -9.62
N GLU A 5 -4.39 -31.76 -10.16
CA GLU A 5 -5.48 -32.62 -9.72
C GLU A 5 -5.91 -33.53 -10.89
N SER A 6 -5.79 -34.84 -10.70
CA SER A 6 -6.17 -35.85 -11.72
C SER A 6 -5.55 -35.62 -13.11
N GLY A 7 -4.33 -35.08 -13.16
CA GLY A 7 -3.61 -34.80 -14.41
C GLY A 7 -3.97 -33.47 -15.10
N VAL A 8 -4.84 -32.67 -14.48
CA VAL A 8 -5.22 -31.32 -14.96
C VAL A 8 -4.64 -30.27 -14.02
N CYS A 9 -4.04 -29.22 -14.58
CA CYS A 9 -3.61 -28.06 -13.83
C CYS A 9 -4.85 -27.25 -13.39
N VAL A 10 -5.06 -27.14 -12.08
CA VAL A 10 -6.13 -26.35 -11.48
C VAL A 10 -5.55 -25.25 -10.60
N CYS A 11 -6.28 -24.15 -10.45
CA CYS A 11 -5.86 -23.07 -9.57
C CYS A 11 -5.96 -23.50 -8.11
N LEU A 12 -4.97 -23.10 -7.31
CA LEU A 12 -5.08 -23.19 -5.86
C LEU A 12 -6.24 -22.34 -5.37
N ALA A 13 -6.86 -22.73 -4.26
CA ALA A 13 -7.90 -21.94 -3.61
C ALA A 13 -7.40 -20.49 -3.39
N GLY A 14 -8.22 -19.50 -3.77
CA GLY A 14 -7.84 -18.10 -3.75
C GLY A 14 -7.39 -17.52 -5.10
N TRP A 15 -7.21 -18.36 -6.12
CA TRP A 15 -6.68 -17.97 -7.44
C TRP A 15 -7.62 -18.39 -8.57
N ASN A 16 -7.70 -17.53 -9.59
CA ASN A 16 -8.66 -17.63 -10.69
C ASN A 16 -8.01 -17.33 -12.04
N GLY A 17 -8.76 -17.59 -13.11
CA GLY A 17 -8.35 -17.34 -14.49
C GLY A 17 -7.56 -18.51 -15.10
N PRO A 18 -7.29 -18.44 -16.42
CA PRO A 18 -6.64 -19.54 -17.15
C PRO A 18 -5.22 -19.84 -16.67
N ASP A 19 -4.50 -18.82 -16.21
CA ASP A 19 -3.12 -18.95 -15.72
C ASP A 19 -3.03 -18.96 -14.18
N CYS A 20 -4.17 -18.96 -13.49
CA CYS A 20 -4.24 -18.88 -12.02
C CYS A 20 -3.52 -17.66 -11.42
N THR A 21 -3.61 -16.51 -12.08
CA THR A 21 -2.91 -15.28 -11.68
C THR A 21 -3.82 -14.20 -11.12
N PHE A 22 -5.12 -14.46 -11.03
CA PHE A 22 -6.10 -13.50 -10.51
C PHE A 22 -6.53 -13.90 -9.09
N PRO A 23 -6.13 -13.17 -8.05
CA PRO A 23 -6.58 -13.48 -6.70
C PRO A 23 -8.08 -13.20 -6.55
N ASP A 24 -8.77 -13.93 -5.67
CA ASP A 24 -10.21 -13.79 -5.41
C ASP A 24 -10.65 -12.32 -5.28
N ALA A 25 -9.88 -11.53 -4.52
CA ALA A 25 -10.22 -10.13 -4.28
C ALA A 25 -10.32 -9.30 -5.58
N VAL A 26 -9.49 -9.61 -6.58
CA VAL A 26 -9.50 -8.99 -7.90
C VAL A 26 -10.61 -9.59 -8.76
N TRP A 27 -10.71 -10.92 -8.79
CA TRP A 27 -11.68 -11.65 -9.60
C TRP A 27 -13.11 -11.24 -9.28
N ASP A 28 -13.45 -11.10 -7.99
CA ASP A 28 -14.80 -10.77 -7.53
C ASP A 28 -15.18 -9.29 -7.73
N THR A 29 -14.25 -8.46 -8.19
CA THR A 29 -14.53 -7.04 -8.43
C THR A 29 -15.24 -6.86 -9.76
N HIS A 30 -16.53 -6.49 -9.77
CA HIS A 30 -17.38 -6.47 -10.98
C HIS A 30 -16.74 -5.83 -12.25
N ILE A 31 -16.09 -4.65 -12.10
CA ILE A 31 -15.48 -3.97 -13.26
C ILE A 31 -14.28 -4.73 -13.86
N PHE A 32 -13.62 -5.59 -13.09
CA PHE A 32 -12.51 -6.43 -13.55
C PHE A 32 -12.95 -7.31 -14.73
N HIS A 33 -14.12 -7.95 -14.64
CA HIS A 33 -14.62 -8.80 -15.72
C HIS A 33 -14.92 -8.03 -17.00
N VAL A 34 -15.33 -6.76 -16.90
CA VAL A 34 -15.53 -5.91 -18.07
C VAL A 34 -14.20 -5.66 -18.78
N TRP A 35 -13.14 -5.32 -18.04
CA TRP A 35 -11.81 -5.11 -18.60
C TRP A 35 -11.17 -6.41 -19.11
N TYR A 36 -11.38 -7.52 -18.41
CA TYR A 36 -10.92 -8.84 -18.81
C TYR A 36 -11.58 -9.30 -20.11
N ALA A 37 -12.91 -9.19 -20.22
CA ALA A 37 -13.65 -9.54 -21.44
C ALA A 37 -13.30 -8.62 -22.62
N ALA A 38 -12.97 -7.35 -22.35
CA ALA A 38 -12.48 -6.42 -23.37
C ALA A 38 -11.01 -6.69 -23.80
N GLY A 39 -10.34 -7.68 -23.20
CA GLY A 39 -8.95 -8.02 -23.50
C GLY A 39 -7.93 -6.98 -23.02
N LEU A 40 -8.32 -6.12 -22.06
CA LEU A 40 -7.41 -5.12 -21.49
C LEU A 40 -6.47 -5.76 -20.48
N ILE A 41 -6.99 -6.64 -19.61
CA ILE A 41 -6.19 -7.31 -18.59
C ILE A 41 -5.23 -8.31 -19.24
N LYS A 42 -3.93 -8.05 -19.14
CA LYS A 42 -2.88 -8.87 -19.76
C LYS A 42 -1.73 -9.11 -18.81
N ARG A 43 -1.18 -10.32 -18.79
CA ARG A 43 0.03 -10.61 -18.04
C ARG A 43 1.24 -9.91 -18.66
N ARG A 44 2.08 -9.31 -17.84
CA ARG A 44 3.29 -8.63 -18.24
C ARG A 44 4.44 -9.61 -18.46
N ALA A 45 5.26 -9.35 -19.47
CA ALA A 45 6.52 -10.07 -19.69
C ALA A 45 7.56 -9.75 -18.60
N ARG A 46 7.55 -8.51 -18.09
CA ARG A 46 8.39 -8.07 -16.97
C ARG A 46 7.52 -7.50 -15.85
N PRO A 47 7.66 -7.99 -14.60
CA PRO A 47 6.95 -7.41 -13.47
C PRO A 47 7.36 -5.95 -13.27
N ARG A 48 6.43 -5.15 -12.75
CA ARG A 48 6.73 -3.81 -12.25
C ARG A 48 7.55 -3.87 -10.97
N THR A 49 8.28 -2.80 -10.66
CA THR A 49 8.79 -2.61 -9.30
C THR A 49 7.65 -2.10 -8.42
N VAL A 50 7.51 -2.65 -7.22
CA VAL A 50 6.56 -2.17 -6.21
C VAL A 50 7.35 -1.52 -5.07
N ILE A 51 7.12 -0.23 -4.87
CA ILE A 51 7.74 0.59 -3.84
C ILE A 51 6.68 0.92 -2.79
N ASN A 52 6.90 0.49 -1.55
CA ASN A 52 5.99 0.80 -0.46
C ASN A 52 6.58 1.91 0.43
N GLY A 53 6.01 3.11 0.32
CA GLY A 53 6.31 4.25 1.18
C GLY A 53 5.49 4.21 2.46
N LEU A 54 6.17 4.28 3.62
CA LEU A 54 5.57 4.23 4.94
C LEU A 54 6.06 5.38 5.81
N ILE A 55 5.14 5.92 6.61
CA ILE A 55 5.46 6.80 7.73
C ILE A 55 5.42 5.95 8.98
N LEU A 56 6.57 5.79 9.63
CA LEU A 56 6.70 5.04 10.87
C LEU A 56 6.63 6.00 12.06
N ASP A 57 5.79 5.62 13.02
CA ASP A 57 5.74 6.18 14.35
C ASP A 57 6.02 5.06 15.38
N HIS A 58 5.23 4.92 16.44
CA HIS A 58 5.33 3.87 17.45
C HIS A 58 4.94 2.45 17.01
N GLN A 59 4.32 2.26 15.84
CA GLN A 59 3.70 0.98 15.44
C GLN A 59 4.67 -0.05 14.82
N LEU A 60 5.72 -0.43 15.54
CA LEU A 60 6.73 -1.38 15.06
C LEU A 60 6.19 -2.79 14.74
N ASP A 61 5.29 -3.30 15.56
CA ASP A 61 4.72 -4.64 15.36
C ASP A 61 3.93 -4.71 14.04
N LEU A 62 3.22 -3.63 13.70
CA LEU A 62 2.50 -3.52 12.43
C LEU A 62 3.45 -3.40 11.23
N LEU A 63 4.58 -2.70 11.40
CA LEU A 63 5.62 -2.68 10.38
C LEU A 63 6.19 -4.08 10.14
N GLU A 64 6.45 -4.85 11.21
CA GLU A 64 6.94 -6.22 11.10
C GLU A 64 5.94 -7.12 10.37
N ILE A 65 4.67 -7.10 10.81
CA ILE A 65 3.58 -7.85 10.17
C ILE A 65 3.50 -7.49 8.69
N ARG A 66 3.52 -6.19 8.36
CA ARG A 66 3.42 -5.71 6.98
C ARG A 66 4.57 -6.20 6.11
N VAL A 67 5.82 -6.10 6.58
CA VAL A 67 6.98 -6.51 5.78
C VAL A 67 6.98 -8.03 5.57
N LYS A 68 6.66 -8.80 6.60
CA LYS A 68 6.55 -10.26 6.49
C LYS A 68 5.40 -10.71 5.59
N GLU A 69 4.23 -10.10 5.73
CA GLU A 69 3.03 -10.40 4.93
C GLU A 69 3.25 -10.08 3.45
N LEU A 70 3.79 -8.89 3.14
CA LEU A 70 3.94 -8.46 1.75
C LEU A 70 5.14 -9.11 1.04
N GLY A 71 6.17 -9.54 1.78
CA GLY A 71 7.19 -10.47 1.31
C GLY A 71 7.84 -10.10 -0.03
N ASP A 72 7.60 -10.93 -1.05
CA ASP A 72 8.08 -10.82 -2.43
C ASP A 72 7.22 -9.90 -3.33
N ALA A 73 6.03 -9.51 -2.88
CA ALA A 73 5.19 -8.59 -3.63
C ALA A 73 5.76 -7.17 -3.65
N VAL A 74 6.52 -6.78 -2.61
CA VAL A 74 7.21 -5.49 -2.51
C VAL A 74 8.70 -5.67 -2.81
N ASP A 75 9.24 -4.78 -3.65
CA ASP A 75 10.66 -4.77 -4.03
C ASP A 75 11.48 -3.83 -3.15
N CYS A 76 10.87 -2.71 -2.73
CA CYS A 76 11.53 -1.70 -1.90
C CYS A 76 10.56 -1.07 -0.91
N TYR A 77 11.01 -0.88 0.33
CA TYR A 77 10.34 -0.11 1.36
C TYR A 77 11.12 1.18 1.59
N ILE A 78 10.41 2.31 1.60
CA ILE A 78 10.95 3.59 2.03
C ILE A 78 10.22 3.96 3.31
N ILE A 79 10.93 3.94 4.43
CA ILE A 79 10.35 4.10 5.75
C ILE A 79 10.84 5.43 6.30
N VAL A 80 9.93 6.40 6.41
CA VAL A 80 10.23 7.70 7.00
C VAL A 80 9.83 7.70 8.47
N GLU A 81 10.75 8.06 9.34
CA GLU A 81 10.50 8.31 10.75
C GLU A 81 10.74 9.80 11.07
N SER A 82 9.83 10.38 11.87
CA SER A 82 10.04 11.69 12.49
C SER A 82 10.51 11.54 13.93
N ASN A 83 11.46 12.37 14.36
CA ASN A 83 11.80 12.53 15.79
C ASN A 83 10.81 13.43 16.55
N TYR A 84 9.66 13.75 15.96
CA TYR A 84 8.53 14.41 16.61
C TYR A 84 7.28 13.54 16.50
N THR A 85 6.46 13.53 17.55
CA THR A 85 5.12 12.95 17.48
C THR A 85 4.24 13.75 16.53
N TYR A 86 3.10 13.17 16.17
CA TYR A 86 2.07 13.86 15.40
C TYR A 86 1.64 15.21 16.04
N PHE A 87 1.78 15.34 17.36
CA PHE A 87 1.43 16.54 18.13
C PHE A 87 2.60 17.52 18.37
N GLY A 88 3.78 17.29 17.81
CA GLY A 88 4.92 18.22 17.93
C GLY A 88 5.77 18.03 19.17
N THR A 89 5.55 16.97 19.94
CA THR A 89 6.44 16.63 21.05
C THR A 89 7.64 15.83 20.55
N ALA A 90 8.84 16.14 21.04
CA ALA A 90 10.03 15.37 20.68
C ALA A 90 9.86 13.89 21.09
N SER A 91 10.18 12.99 20.17
CA SER A 91 10.17 11.55 20.35
C SER A 91 11.58 10.98 20.14
N ARG A 92 11.89 9.88 20.82
CA ARG A 92 13.13 9.15 20.57
C ARG A 92 12.99 8.41 19.25
N SER A 93 13.92 8.63 18.32
CA SER A 93 13.95 7.89 17.06
C SER A 93 14.12 6.39 17.34
N ILE A 94 13.13 5.63 16.93
CA ILE A 94 13.01 4.18 16.92
C ILE A 94 14.06 3.59 16.00
N CYS A 95 14.22 4.09 14.77
CA CYS A 95 15.19 3.58 13.79
C CYS A 95 16.65 3.68 14.29
N ARG A 96 16.92 4.53 15.28
CA ARG A 96 18.25 4.71 15.88
C ARG A 96 18.47 3.90 17.16
N GLN A 97 17.51 3.08 17.59
CA GLN A 97 17.64 2.33 18.85
C GLN A 97 18.39 1.01 18.68
N PRO A 98 19.19 0.57 19.67
CA PRO A 98 19.98 -0.66 19.58
C PRO A 98 19.15 -1.93 19.35
N TYR A 99 17.91 -2.00 19.85
CA TYR A 99 17.06 -3.18 19.66
C TYR A 99 16.60 -3.35 18.20
N MET A 100 16.71 -2.30 17.37
CA MET A 100 16.48 -2.42 15.92
C MET A 100 17.63 -3.15 15.21
N GLN A 101 18.74 -3.39 15.88
CA GLN A 101 19.88 -4.13 15.33
C GLN A 101 19.47 -5.59 15.08
N GLY A 102 19.19 -5.91 13.81
CA GLY A 102 18.71 -7.23 13.39
C GLY A 102 17.19 -7.33 13.20
N PHE A 103 16.43 -6.28 13.53
CA PHE A 103 15.00 -6.20 13.19
C PHE A 103 14.83 -6.27 11.67
N LEU A 104 13.94 -7.15 11.20
CA LEU A 104 13.71 -7.41 9.77
C LEU A 104 14.99 -7.71 8.96
N ARG A 105 15.99 -8.36 9.58
CA ARG A 105 17.29 -8.65 8.94
C ARG A 105 17.17 -9.33 7.58
N GLU A 106 16.23 -10.27 7.43
CA GLU A 106 15.97 -10.98 6.18
C GLU A 106 15.52 -10.04 5.05
N TYR A 107 14.85 -8.94 5.39
CA TYR A 107 14.31 -7.95 4.46
C TYR A 107 15.15 -6.66 4.41
N ALA A 108 16.25 -6.58 5.16
CA ALA A 108 17.07 -5.36 5.25
C ALA A 108 17.54 -4.85 3.87
N HIS A 109 17.79 -5.76 2.93
CA HIS A 109 18.16 -5.44 1.55
C HIS A 109 17.07 -4.71 0.74
N LYS A 110 15.81 -4.71 1.22
CA LYS A 110 14.68 -4.01 0.62
C LYS A 110 14.34 -2.70 1.33
N ILE A 111 14.92 -2.41 2.49
CA ILE A 111 14.47 -1.32 3.37
C ILE A 111 15.43 -0.14 3.30
N ILE A 112 14.89 1.03 2.95
CA ILE A 112 15.57 2.32 3.00
C ILE A 112 14.97 3.14 4.15
N PRO A 113 15.62 3.18 5.32
CA PRO A 113 15.16 4.00 6.44
C PRO A 113 15.59 5.46 6.26
N LEU A 114 14.65 6.38 6.49
CA LEU A 114 14.85 7.82 6.39
C LEU A 114 14.46 8.47 7.72
N ALA A 115 15.31 9.33 8.25
CA ALA A 115 15.06 10.08 9.48
C ALA A 115 14.85 11.56 9.17
N VAL A 116 13.74 12.12 9.65
CA VAL A 116 13.42 13.54 9.51
C VAL A 116 13.53 14.21 10.87
N THR A 117 14.27 15.32 10.92
CA THR A 117 14.55 16.08 12.15
C THR A 117 13.85 17.41 12.23
N VAL A 118 13.13 17.83 11.18
CA VAL A 118 12.46 19.14 11.12
C VAL A 118 11.04 18.92 10.61
N PHE A 119 10.06 19.36 11.40
CA PHE A 119 8.66 19.41 11.00
C PHE A 119 8.14 20.84 11.06
N ASP A 120 7.71 21.35 9.91
CA ASP A 120 6.90 22.55 9.85
C ASP A 120 5.45 22.15 10.15
N TYR A 121 4.94 22.61 11.30
CA TYR A 121 3.56 22.38 11.72
C TYR A 121 2.54 23.29 11.00
N GLY A 122 3.00 24.27 10.21
CA GLY A 122 2.15 25.27 9.59
C GLY A 122 1.23 25.99 10.59
N ASP A 123 0.31 26.81 10.07
CA ASP A 123 -0.66 27.58 10.86
C ASP A 123 -1.75 26.69 11.51
N ALA A 124 -1.36 25.88 12.51
CA ALA A 124 -2.25 25.08 13.36
C ALA A 124 -3.12 24.02 12.66
N ASN A 125 -2.81 23.62 11.41
CA ASN A 125 -3.52 22.53 10.75
C ASN A 125 -3.01 21.17 11.26
N PRO A 126 -3.85 20.38 11.98
CA PRO A 126 -3.41 19.09 12.53
C PRO A 126 -3.03 18.07 11.46
N TRP A 127 -3.40 18.25 10.19
CA TRP A 127 -3.05 17.33 9.09
C TRP A 127 -1.78 17.73 8.33
N ALA A 128 -1.24 18.92 8.57
CA ALA A 128 -0.05 19.41 7.87
C ALA A 128 1.18 18.52 8.08
N PRO A 129 1.49 18.01 9.30
CA PRO A 129 2.65 17.14 9.51
C PRO A 129 2.61 15.88 8.64
N ALA A 130 1.45 15.20 8.60
CA ALA A 130 1.33 13.97 7.81
C ALA A 130 1.35 14.24 6.30
N LYS A 131 0.86 15.39 5.83
CA LYS A 131 1.04 15.80 4.44
C LYS A 131 2.51 16.02 4.13
N ASN A 132 3.22 16.77 4.97
CA ASN A 132 4.63 17.11 4.80
C ASN A 132 5.53 15.85 4.83
N LEU A 133 5.26 14.88 5.72
CA LEU A 133 5.95 13.58 5.73
C LEU A 133 5.79 12.82 4.41
N ARG A 134 4.57 12.76 3.86
CA ARG A 134 4.30 12.05 2.60
C ARG A 134 4.99 12.74 1.42
N SER A 135 4.97 14.07 1.38
CA SER A 135 5.72 14.85 0.38
C SER A 135 7.22 14.61 0.49
N TYR A 136 7.78 14.61 1.71
CA TYR A 136 9.19 14.30 1.95
C TYR A 136 9.55 12.88 1.50
N LEU A 137 8.72 11.89 1.86
CA LEU A 137 8.89 10.50 1.44
C LEU A 137 9.04 10.40 -0.08
N TRP A 138 8.14 11.03 -0.82
CA TRP A 138 8.18 10.99 -2.28
C TRP A 138 9.38 11.72 -2.88
N GLN A 139 9.82 12.83 -2.28
CA GLN A 139 11.04 13.50 -2.70
C GLN A 139 12.27 12.61 -2.50
N GLU A 140 12.39 11.95 -1.35
CA GLU A 140 13.51 11.05 -1.08
C GLU A 140 13.45 9.77 -1.92
N CYS A 141 12.26 9.23 -2.17
CA CYS A 141 12.06 8.13 -3.12
C CYS A 141 12.66 8.44 -4.49
N GLN A 142 12.39 9.63 -5.01
CA GLN A 142 12.91 10.05 -6.31
C GLN A 142 14.43 10.27 -6.32
N LYS A 143 15.03 10.60 -5.17
CA LYS A 143 16.50 10.80 -5.05
C LYS A 143 17.25 9.50 -4.82
N GLN A 144 16.71 8.59 -4.02
CA GLN A 144 17.43 7.40 -3.57
C GLN A 144 17.25 6.20 -4.50
N LEU A 145 16.14 6.13 -5.24
CA LEU A 145 15.92 5.05 -6.19
C LEU A 145 16.50 5.41 -7.56
N ASN A 146 17.68 4.86 -7.84
CA ASN A 146 18.27 4.91 -9.18
C ASN A 146 17.41 4.11 -10.16
N GLY A 147 17.02 4.72 -11.28
CA GLY A 147 16.31 4.02 -12.35
C GLY A 147 14.81 3.80 -12.10
N LEU A 148 14.18 4.64 -11.27
CA LEU A 148 12.72 4.69 -11.11
C LEU A 148 12.02 4.80 -12.49
N GLN A 149 11.17 3.84 -12.81
CA GLN A 149 10.41 3.77 -14.06
C GLN A 149 9.02 4.39 -13.89
N GLU A 150 8.45 4.87 -14.98
CA GLU A 150 7.12 5.51 -14.97
C GLU A 150 5.99 4.52 -14.66
N ASP A 151 6.17 3.24 -14.97
CA ASP A 151 5.23 2.17 -14.69
C ASP A 151 5.47 1.45 -13.36
N ASP A 152 6.47 1.86 -12.57
CA ASP A 152 6.64 1.37 -11.20
C ASP A 152 5.44 1.76 -10.35
N ILE A 153 5.08 0.90 -9.40
CA ILE A 153 3.92 1.10 -8.51
C ILE A 153 4.40 1.70 -7.21
N ILE A 154 3.84 2.86 -6.87
CA ILE A 154 3.99 3.45 -5.55
C ILE A 154 2.78 3.06 -4.71
N VAL A 155 3.05 2.40 -3.58
CA VAL A 155 2.06 2.10 -2.53
C VAL A 155 2.34 3.00 -1.34
N MET A 156 1.47 3.97 -1.08
CA MET A 156 1.55 4.88 0.06
C MET A 156 0.27 4.76 0.87
N THR A 157 0.39 4.09 2.01
CA THR A 157 -0.69 3.83 2.96
C THR A 157 -0.14 4.05 4.36
N ASP A 158 -1.01 4.19 5.35
CA ASP A 158 -0.55 4.17 6.74
C ASP A 158 -0.08 2.75 7.11
N VAL A 159 0.75 2.62 8.14
CA VAL A 159 1.38 1.33 8.53
C VAL A 159 0.32 0.29 8.90
N ASP A 160 -0.77 0.74 9.51
CA ASP A 160 -1.91 -0.06 9.95
C ASP A 160 -2.89 -0.46 8.83
N GLN A 161 -2.67 0.03 7.60
CA GLN A 161 -3.47 -0.25 6.41
C GLN A 161 -2.71 -1.18 5.45
N ILE A 162 -2.70 -2.47 5.75
CA ILE A 162 -1.88 -3.48 5.05
C ILE A 162 -2.65 -4.01 3.84
N PRO A 163 -2.24 -3.72 2.59
CA PRO A 163 -2.85 -4.33 1.41
C PRO A 163 -2.56 -5.84 1.37
N SER A 164 -3.37 -6.60 0.64
CA SER A 164 -3.11 -8.03 0.43
C SER A 164 -1.86 -8.24 -0.45
N ARG A 165 -0.99 -9.17 -0.03
CA ARG A 165 0.16 -9.63 -0.83
C ARG A 165 -0.26 -10.05 -2.24
N ASP A 166 -1.31 -10.85 -2.35
CA ASP A 166 -1.77 -11.40 -3.62
C ASP A 166 -2.33 -10.32 -4.56
N VAL A 167 -2.99 -9.31 -4.00
CA VAL A 167 -3.43 -8.14 -4.76
C VAL A 167 -2.23 -7.36 -5.29
N LEU A 168 -1.19 -7.13 -4.49
CA LEU A 168 0.02 -6.46 -4.96
C LEU A 168 0.73 -7.27 -6.06
N LEU A 169 0.76 -8.60 -5.95
CA LEU A 169 1.26 -9.47 -7.02
C LEU A 169 0.45 -9.33 -8.31
N PHE A 170 -0.88 -9.22 -8.23
CA PHE A 170 -1.70 -8.94 -9.40
C PHE A 170 -1.27 -7.63 -10.07
N LEU A 171 -1.18 -6.53 -9.30
CA LEU A 171 -0.80 -5.21 -9.83
C LEU A 171 0.61 -5.23 -10.44
N LYS A 172 1.54 -5.95 -9.80
CA LYS A 172 2.92 -6.13 -10.25
C LYS A 172 3.00 -6.84 -11.61
N HIS A 173 2.11 -7.80 -11.86
CA HIS A 173 2.22 -8.73 -13.00
C HIS A 173 1.23 -8.50 -14.14
N HIS A 174 0.29 -7.55 -14.07
CA HIS A 174 -0.75 -7.38 -15.09
C HIS A 174 -0.93 -5.95 -15.58
N ASP A 175 -1.18 -5.75 -16.86
CA ASP A 175 -1.66 -4.50 -17.45
C ASP A 175 -3.20 -4.47 -17.48
N GLY A 176 -3.78 -3.34 -17.90
CA GLY A 176 -5.18 -3.16 -18.25
C GLY A 176 -6.10 -2.74 -17.11
N TYR A 177 -5.60 -2.70 -15.88
CA TYR A 177 -6.38 -2.26 -14.72
C TYR A 177 -6.40 -0.73 -14.58
N GLY A 178 -7.40 -0.23 -13.88
CA GLY A 178 -7.57 1.20 -13.62
C GLY A 178 -6.70 1.74 -12.48
N GLU A 179 -6.29 3.01 -12.57
CA GLU A 179 -5.62 3.75 -11.51
C GLU A 179 -6.27 5.13 -11.26
N PRO A 180 -6.17 5.71 -10.04
CA PRO A 180 -5.49 5.16 -8.86
C PRO A 180 -6.25 3.95 -8.30
N VAL A 181 -5.53 3.09 -7.59
CA VAL A 181 -6.06 1.88 -6.98
C VAL A 181 -6.45 2.15 -5.52
N SER A 182 -7.67 1.77 -5.19
CA SER A 182 -8.19 1.68 -3.84
C SER A 182 -8.38 0.23 -3.41
N PHE A 183 -8.12 -0.03 -2.15
CA PHE A 183 -8.31 -1.29 -1.46
C PHE A 183 -9.51 -1.18 -0.53
N ASN A 184 -10.26 -2.26 -0.39
CA ASN A 184 -11.37 -2.40 0.52
C ASN A 184 -10.92 -3.34 1.65
N LEU A 185 -10.49 -2.74 2.75
CA LEU A 185 -9.77 -3.40 3.82
C LEU A 185 -10.73 -4.02 4.84
N ARG A 186 -10.45 -5.25 5.26
CA ARG A 186 -11.08 -5.86 6.43
C ARG A 186 -10.68 -5.05 7.66
N SER A 187 -11.64 -4.37 8.29
CA SER A 187 -11.36 -3.36 9.31
C SER A 187 -11.54 -3.92 10.71
N PHE A 188 -10.56 -3.71 11.57
CA PHE A 188 -10.54 -4.12 12.95
C PHE A 188 -10.27 -2.94 13.89
N LEU A 189 -10.68 -3.07 15.14
CA LEU A 189 -10.41 -2.12 16.21
C LEU A 189 -9.65 -2.81 17.33
N TYR A 190 -8.78 -2.04 18.00
CA TYR A 190 -8.11 -2.43 19.25
C TYR A 190 -7.37 -3.76 19.13
N GLY A 191 -6.17 -3.77 18.57
CA GLY A 191 -5.33 -4.98 18.52
C GLY A 191 -6.00 -6.18 17.84
N PHE A 192 -6.84 -5.95 16.82
CA PHE A 192 -7.61 -6.96 16.09
C PHE A 192 -8.74 -7.67 16.89
N PHE A 193 -9.09 -7.20 18.08
CA PHE A 193 -10.11 -7.83 18.93
C PHE A 193 -11.54 -7.71 18.37
N TRP A 194 -11.86 -6.64 17.65
CA TRP A 194 -13.21 -6.42 17.12
C TRP A 194 -13.18 -6.12 15.63
N GLU A 195 -13.89 -6.92 14.85
CA GLU A 195 -14.10 -6.67 13.43
C GLU A 195 -15.26 -5.69 13.20
N SER A 196 -15.02 -4.69 12.37
CA SER A 196 -16.05 -3.77 11.89
C SER A 196 -17.00 -4.47 10.92
N LYS A 197 -18.30 -4.19 11.03
CA LYS A 197 -19.33 -4.75 10.12
C LYS A 197 -19.11 -4.36 8.65
N ARG A 198 -18.44 -3.24 8.41
CA ARG A 198 -18.15 -2.73 7.07
C ARG A 198 -16.64 -2.64 6.86
N PRO A 199 -16.15 -3.01 5.68
CA PRO A 199 -14.77 -2.78 5.32
C PRO A 199 -14.51 -1.27 5.16
N THR A 200 -13.23 -0.90 5.23
CA THR A 200 -12.78 0.48 5.00
C THR A 200 -12.17 0.60 3.62
N ARG A 201 -12.73 1.45 2.76
CA ARG A 201 -12.11 1.82 1.49
C ARG A 201 -10.94 2.76 1.74
N MET A 202 -9.79 2.44 1.17
CA MET A 202 -8.56 3.20 1.27
C MET A 202 -7.95 3.31 -0.13
N ARG A 203 -7.67 4.53 -0.60
CA ARG A 203 -6.84 4.72 -1.80
C ARG A 203 -5.38 4.74 -1.34
N GLY A 204 -4.50 4.11 -2.13
CA GLY A 204 -3.12 3.98 -1.69
C GLY A 204 -2.12 3.49 -2.72
N ALA A 205 -2.51 3.23 -3.97
CA ALA A 205 -1.54 2.83 -4.98
C ALA A 205 -1.81 3.47 -6.34
N CYS A 206 -0.75 3.83 -7.05
CA CYS A 206 -0.80 4.21 -8.46
C CYS A 206 0.58 4.02 -9.10
N THR A 207 0.67 4.18 -10.43
CA THR A 207 1.97 4.24 -11.09
C THR A 207 2.71 5.56 -10.79
N VAL A 208 4.03 5.57 -10.96
CA VAL A 208 4.86 6.79 -10.86
C VAL A 208 4.38 7.88 -11.82
N GLU A 209 4.04 7.51 -13.06
CA GLU A 209 3.48 8.42 -14.06
C GLU A 209 2.20 9.09 -13.56
N PHE A 210 1.30 8.31 -12.96
CA PHE A 210 0.04 8.82 -12.43
C PHE A 210 0.27 9.76 -11.24
N LEU A 211 1.19 9.43 -10.33
CA LEU A 211 1.52 10.33 -9.22
C LEU A 211 2.10 11.65 -9.72
N ARG A 212 3.02 11.60 -10.70
CA ARG A 212 3.68 12.77 -11.27
C ARG A 212 2.72 13.66 -12.05
N ASN A 213 1.92 13.08 -12.93
CA ASN A 213 1.12 13.85 -13.89
C ASN A 213 -0.35 13.92 -13.49
N GLY A 214 -0.92 12.81 -13.03
CA GLY A 214 -2.31 12.75 -12.56
C GLY A 214 -2.53 13.53 -11.27
N TYR A 215 -1.56 13.48 -10.36
CA TYR A 215 -1.59 14.16 -9.06
C TYR A 215 -0.57 15.28 -8.88
N ASN A 216 0.18 15.64 -9.93
CA ASN A 216 1.18 16.72 -9.86
C ASN A 216 2.17 16.54 -8.69
N ASN A 217 2.60 15.31 -8.43
CA ASN A 217 3.44 14.93 -7.28
C ASN A 217 2.82 15.15 -5.89
N ASP A 218 1.52 15.48 -5.78
CA ASP A 218 0.84 15.59 -4.49
C ASP A 218 0.38 14.21 -3.99
N THR A 219 1.25 13.59 -3.20
CA THR A 219 1.02 12.31 -2.53
C THR A 219 -0.15 12.30 -1.56
N SER A 220 -0.62 13.46 -1.07
CA SER A 220 -1.79 13.50 -0.20
C SER A 220 -3.09 13.12 -0.93
N LEU A 221 -3.12 13.28 -2.26
CA LEU A 221 -4.25 12.87 -3.10
C LEU A 221 -4.38 11.34 -3.21
N LEU A 222 -3.30 10.59 -2.94
CA LEU A 222 -3.38 9.13 -2.85
C LEU A 222 -4.17 8.67 -1.63
N HIS A 223 -4.26 9.46 -0.56
CA HIS A 223 -5.03 9.10 0.63
C HIS A 223 -6.44 9.72 0.66
N ASN A 224 -6.71 10.73 -0.17
CA ASN A 224 -8.02 11.39 -0.21
C ASN A 224 -9.00 10.67 -1.16
N VAL A 225 -9.75 9.71 -0.62
CA VAL A 225 -10.72 8.89 -1.36
C VAL A 225 -11.83 9.68 -2.08
N HIS A 226 -12.02 10.97 -1.77
CA HIS A 226 -13.05 11.81 -2.38
C HIS A 226 -12.54 12.67 -3.55
N THR A 227 -11.23 12.72 -3.77
CA THR A 227 -10.64 13.59 -4.79
C THR A 227 -10.11 12.76 -5.95
N TYR A 228 -10.89 12.62 -7.02
CA TYR A 228 -10.43 12.04 -8.29
C TYR A 228 -10.82 12.98 -9.43
N PHE A 229 -9.87 13.25 -10.31
CA PHE A 229 -10.10 13.99 -11.54
C PHE A 229 -9.48 13.19 -12.68
N VAL A 230 -10.16 13.18 -13.83
CA VAL A 230 -9.60 12.57 -15.04
C VAL A 230 -8.55 13.53 -15.59
N THR A 231 -7.28 13.21 -15.38
CA THR A 231 -6.14 14.02 -15.84
C THR A 231 -5.47 13.31 -17.00
N PRO A 232 -5.25 13.95 -18.17
CA PRO A 232 -4.50 13.34 -19.27
C PRO A 232 -3.12 12.88 -18.78
N LEU A 233 -2.81 11.60 -18.94
CA LEU A 233 -1.49 11.05 -18.63
C LEU A 233 -0.56 11.31 -19.80
N SER A 234 0.71 11.60 -19.50
CA SER A 234 1.72 11.92 -20.52
C SER A 234 2.28 10.66 -21.18
N ARG A 235 2.30 9.55 -20.44
CA ARG A 235 2.78 8.24 -20.89
C ARG A 235 1.79 7.14 -20.55
N TYR A 236 1.75 6.13 -21.41
CA TYR A 236 1.00 4.91 -21.15
C TYR A 236 1.87 3.92 -20.36
N THR A 237 1.44 3.55 -19.17
CA THR A 237 2.15 2.62 -18.25
C THR A 237 1.55 1.21 -18.23
N GLY A 238 0.65 0.92 -19.17
CA GLY A 238 -0.13 -0.31 -19.18
C GLY A 238 -1.44 -0.22 -18.40
N THR A 239 -1.72 0.89 -17.70
CA THR A 239 -2.94 1.09 -16.90
C THR A 239 -4.00 1.88 -17.65
N VAL A 240 -5.22 1.89 -17.12
CA VAL A 240 -6.32 2.73 -17.59
C VAL A 240 -6.49 3.91 -16.64
N ASN A 241 -6.64 5.12 -17.18
CA ASN A 241 -6.92 6.33 -16.41
C ASN A 241 -8.39 6.36 -15.92
N ARG A 242 -8.69 5.46 -14.99
CA ARG A 242 -9.99 5.25 -14.38
C ARG A 242 -9.77 4.72 -12.98
N GLU A 243 -10.21 5.45 -11.97
CA GLU A 243 -10.13 4.98 -10.59
C GLU A 243 -10.71 3.56 -10.45
N TRP A 244 -9.97 2.71 -9.75
CA TRP A 244 -10.36 1.34 -9.49
C TRP A 244 -10.39 1.07 -8.00
N THR A 245 -11.48 0.50 -7.51
CA THR A 245 -11.54 -0.07 -6.16
C THR A 245 -11.60 -1.58 -6.26
N ILE A 246 -10.61 -2.25 -5.70
CA ILE A 246 -10.58 -3.70 -5.55
C ILE A 246 -11.42 -4.03 -4.33
N THR A 247 -12.69 -4.35 -4.55
CA THR A 247 -13.66 -4.53 -3.45
C THR A 247 -13.40 -5.81 -2.66
N GLY A 248 -12.92 -6.84 -3.35
CA GLY A 248 -12.97 -8.21 -2.86
C GLY A 248 -14.38 -8.65 -2.47
N SER A 249 -14.49 -9.88 -1.98
CA SER A 249 -15.70 -10.44 -1.39
C SER A 249 -15.38 -10.93 0.01
N ALA A 250 -16.31 -10.89 0.96
CA ALA A 250 -16.06 -11.51 2.26
C ALA A 250 -15.96 -13.03 2.06
N PRO A 251 -14.94 -13.73 2.61
CA PRO A 251 -13.94 -13.26 3.59
C PRO A 251 -12.58 -12.80 2.97
N ARG A 252 -12.48 -12.71 1.65
CA ARG A 252 -11.28 -12.38 0.85
C ARG A 252 -11.24 -10.89 0.46
N TYR A 253 -10.93 -10.07 1.45
CA TYR A 253 -10.72 -8.62 1.29
C TYR A 253 -9.41 -8.30 0.56
N SER A 254 -9.27 -7.08 0.03
CA SER A 254 -8.03 -6.65 -0.64
C SER A 254 -6.95 -6.11 0.32
N GLY A 255 -7.12 -6.37 1.61
CA GLY A 255 -6.17 -6.05 2.68
C GLY A 255 -6.85 -5.98 4.04
N TRP A 256 -6.12 -5.45 5.03
CA TRP A 256 -6.52 -5.32 6.42
C TRP A 256 -6.24 -3.90 6.92
N LEU A 257 -7.12 -3.43 7.79
CA LEU A 257 -6.94 -2.21 8.57
C LEU A 257 -7.11 -2.60 10.03
N CYS A 258 -6.23 -2.11 10.89
CA CYS A 258 -6.51 -2.10 12.31
C CYS A 258 -6.44 -0.64 12.81
N SER A 259 -7.49 -0.15 13.45
CA SER A 259 -7.49 1.18 14.07
C SER A 259 -7.29 1.04 15.57
N TRP A 260 -6.46 1.94 16.13
CA TRP A 260 -6.08 1.90 17.55
C TRP A 260 -5.47 0.56 17.95
N CYS A 261 -4.49 0.07 17.19
CA CYS A 261 -3.80 -1.21 17.44
C CYS A 261 -2.84 -1.14 18.64
N TYR A 262 -3.42 -0.97 19.82
CA TYR A 262 -2.71 -1.01 21.08
C TYR A 262 -2.89 -2.38 21.73
N ASP A 263 -1.98 -2.71 22.64
CA ASP A 263 -2.20 -3.80 23.58
C ASP A 263 -3.51 -3.55 24.38
N ALA A 264 -4.22 -4.62 24.72
CA ALA A 264 -5.46 -4.58 25.48
C ALA A 264 -5.29 -3.79 26.79
N HIS A 265 -4.13 -3.91 27.44
CA HIS A 265 -3.81 -3.16 28.67
C HIS A 265 -3.71 -1.64 28.46
N GLY A 266 -3.43 -1.19 27.23
CA GLY A 266 -3.37 0.22 26.85
C GLY A 266 -4.75 0.87 26.66
N ILE A 267 -5.83 0.09 26.60
CA ILE A 267 -7.18 0.60 26.39
C ILE A 267 -7.76 1.04 27.75
N GLN A 268 -7.79 2.34 27.99
CA GLN A 268 -8.40 2.91 29.20
C GLN A 268 -9.56 3.82 28.83
N VAL A 269 -10.71 3.61 29.49
CA VAL A 269 -11.82 4.56 29.42
C VAL A 269 -11.41 5.82 30.16
N ARG A 270 -11.58 6.98 29.53
CA ARG A 270 -11.36 8.28 30.17
C ARG A 270 -12.31 8.36 31.38
N ARG A 271 -11.74 8.38 32.60
CA ARG A 271 -12.49 8.61 33.84
C ARG A 271 -12.84 10.09 33.98
#